data_AF-A0A0F7RWT2-F1
#
_entry.id   AF-A0A0F7RWT2-F1
#
_cell.length_a   1.000
_cell.length_b   1.000
_cell.length_c   1.000
_cell.angle_alpha   90.00
_cell.angle_beta   90.00
_cell.angle_gamma   90.00
#
_symmetry.space_group_name_H-M   'P 1'
#
loop_
_entity.id
_entity.type
_entity.pdbx_description
1 polymer ?
#
loop_
_entity_poly.entity_id
_entity_poly.type
_entity_poly.pdbx_seq_one_letter_code
_entity_poly.pdbx_strand_id
1 'polypeptide(L)'
;MKSPLALSTLALATAALTTLTNALPSAPMRRQSSSSTQGYYSPAANGGSMLTGSNEPLNVIVSGQSDAGVLSQAGFEEFSRALYFSPGSCLNISESGYQTANLGDGNGAKPQTNIMRYNFKQGDGGTCLESLKGGNHFRYWFQSGSAADSGAVFIAASVELNATFNHMIAPNGYDDGRDELVGNATAGTLKSPGGFEYTVSKTTTSQLLSGISASQINHDIGIDGVVDVLTVRIMKNGTIGAGRDSSSSSSGSNGGSVSTPQSGASPAVTFSSKQVIGVSTLALSVTAGLMLVV
;
A
#
# COMPACT_ATOMS: atom_id res chain seq x y z
N MET A 1 -44.37 -81.51 53.48
CA MET A 1 -43.37 -80.83 54.33
C MET A 1 -43.42 -79.34 54.03
N LYS A 2 -43.69 -78.54 55.07
CA LYS A 2 -43.36 -77.11 55.32
C LYS A 2 -43.36 -76.11 54.14
N SER A 3 -44.22 -75.09 54.29
CA SER A 3 -44.24 -73.74 53.67
C SER A 3 -42.89 -73.00 53.72
N PRO A 4 -42.78 -71.69 53.38
CA PRO A 4 -43.43 -70.81 52.38
C PRO A 4 -42.34 -70.03 51.56
N LEU A 5 -42.68 -69.08 50.68
CA LEU A 5 -42.14 -67.69 50.69
C LEU A 5 -42.47 -66.93 49.39
N ALA A 6 -43.06 -65.76 49.57
CA ALA A 6 -43.00 -64.64 48.65
C ALA A 6 -41.66 -63.88 48.80
N LEU A 7 -41.19 -63.22 47.75
CA LEU A 7 -40.89 -61.78 47.66
C LEU A 7 -39.85 -61.45 46.57
N SER A 8 -40.24 -60.49 45.72
CA SER A 8 -39.52 -59.25 45.39
C SER A 8 -38.33 -59.25 44.43
N THR A 9 -38.13 -58.04 43.87
CA THR A 9 -37.10 -57.53 42.94
C THR A 9 -37.48 -57.67 41.45
N LEU A 10 -37.33 -56.66 40.58
CA LEU A 10 -36.81 -55.31 40.71
C LEU A 10 -37.37 -54.45 39.56
N ALA A 11 -37.55 -53.17 39.82
CA ALA A 11 -37.96 -52.13 38.89
C ALA A 11 -36.96 -51.89 37.74
N LEU A 12 -37.44 -51.33 36.63
CA LEU A 12 -36.91 -50.05 36.11
C LEU A 12 -37.89 -49.46 35.07
N ALA A 13 -38.63 -48.44 35.48
CA ALA A 13 -39.33 -47.53 34.59
C ALA A 13 -38.33 -46.45 34.15
N THR A 14 -37.97 -46.43 32.87
CA THR A 14 -37.20 -45.33 32.28
C THR A 14 -38.12 -44.13 32.07
N ALA A 15 -38.08 -43.18 33.01
CA ALA A 15 -38.66 -41.86 32.84
C ALA A 15 -37.77 -41.02 31.91
N ALA A 16 -38.35 -40.54 30.81
CA ALA A 16 -37.75 -39.51 29.97
C ALA A 16 -37.76 -38.18 30.72
N LEU A 17 -36.58 -37.69 31.12
CA LEU A 17 -36.40 -36.31 31.56
C LEU A 17 -35.99 -35.46 30.35
N THR A 18 -36.92 -34.65 29.85
CA THR A 18 -36.62 -33.50 28.98
C THR A 18 -36.10 -32.36 29.86
N THR A 19 -34.78 -32.16 29.93
CA THR A 19 -34.20 -30.93 30.47
C THR A 19 -34.08 -29.90 29.35
N LEU A 20 -35.00 -28.93 29.35
CA LEU A 20 -34.85 -27.65 28.66
C LEU A 20 -33.78 -26.84 29.40
N THR A 21 -32.54 -26.83 28.88
CA THR A 21 -31.54 -25.85 29.27
C THR A 21 -31.46 -24.79 28.18
N ASN A 22 -31.96 -23.59 28.52
CA ASN A 22 -31.71 -22.36 27.77
C ASN A 22 -30.19 -22.09 27.75
N ALA A 23 -29.52 -22.46 26.66
CA ALA A 23 -28.18 -21.97 26.38
C ALA A 23 -28.30 -20.66 25.60
N LEU A 24 -28.15 -19.53 26.31
CA LEU A 24 -27.85 -18.25 25.69
C LEU A 24 -26.47 -18.35 25.02
N PRO A 25 -26.32 -18.06 23.73
CA PRO A 25 -25.00 -17.86 23.16
C PRO A 25 -24.45 -16.52 23.64
N SER A 26 -23.69 -16.55 24.73
CA SER A 26 -22.74 -15.48 25.07
C SER A 26 -21.55 -15.58 24.11
N ALA A 27 -21.74 -15.15 22.87
CA ALA A 27 -20.60 -14.80 22.04
C ALA A 27 -19.96 -13.56 22.66
N PRO A 28 -18.65 -13.54 22.96
CA PRO A 28 -17.99 -12.27 23.22
C PRO A 28 -18.12 -11.46 21.94
N MET A 29 -18.94 -10.40 21.96
CA MET A 29 -18.79 -9.30 21.02
C MET A 29 -17.34 -8.86 21.12
N ARG A 30 -16.51 -9.31 20.17
CA ARG A 30 -15.21 -8.70 19.91
C ARG A 30 -15.54 -7.24 19.68
N ARG A 31 -15.18 -6.42 20.67
CA ARG A 31 -15.41 -4.98 20.70
C ARG A 31 -15.09 -4.44 19.31
N GLN A 32 -16.13 -4.07 18.58
CA GLN A 32 -16.04 -3.40 17.30
C GLN A 32 -15.40 -2.04 17.60
N SER A 33 -14.07 -1.99 17.51
CA SER A 33 -13.28 -0.80 17.75
C SER A 33 -13.55 0.19 16.62
N SER A 34 -14.68 0.90 16.69
CA SER A 34 -14.94 2.24 16.14
C SER A 34 -14.17 2.62 14.85
N SER A 35 -14.26 1.82 13.80
CA SER A 35 -13.58 2.07 12.52
C SER A 35 -14.17 3.26 11.75
N SER A 36 -15.46 3.53 11.90
CA SER A 36 -16.07 4.75 11.32
C SER A 36 -15.58 6.03 11.99
N THR A 37 -15.23 5.98 13.28
CA THR A 37 -14.74 7.15 14.03
C THR A 37 -13.30 7.53 13.68
N GLN A 38 -12.50 6.59 13.16
CA GLN A 38 -11.15 6.87 12.66
C GLN A 38 -11.13 7.10 11.14
N GLY A 39 -12.24 6.79 10.46
CA GLY A 39 -12.40 6.89 9.02
C GLY A 39 -11.63 5.82 8.23
N TYR A 40 -11.33 4.67 8.83
CA TYR A 40 -10.82 3.49 8.13
C TYR A 40 -11.16 2.22 8.93
N TYR A 41 -11.24 1.08 8.26
CA TYR A 41 -11.36 -0.23 8.91
C TYR A 41 -10.00 -0.93 8.92
N SER A 42 -9.65 -1.58 10.03
CA SER A 42 -8.42 -2.38 10.08
C SER A 42 -8.52 -3.56 9.11
N PRO A 43 -7.57 -3.74 8.17
CA PRO A 43 -7.58 -4.85 7.23
C PRO A 43 -7.68 -6.23 7.90
N ALA A 44 -6.99 -6.40 9.03
CA ALA A 44 -6.97 -7.65 9.79
C ALA A 44 -8.34 -8.05 10.37
N ALA A 45 -9.31 -7.12 10.43
CA ALA A 45 -10.65 -7.42 10.93
C ALA A 45 -11.41 -8.41 10.01
N ASN A 46 -11.10 -8.40 8.72
CA ASN A 46 -11.82 -9.16 7.68
C ASN A 46 -10.87 -9.93 6.76
N GLY A 47 -9.77 -10.47 7.31
CA GLY A 47 -8.82 -11.32 6.56
C GLY A 47 -7.89 -10.58 5.61
N GLY A 48 -7.80 -9.25 5.69
CA GLY A 48 -6.78 -8.44 5.05
C GLY A 48 -5.50 -8.32 5.89
N SER A 49 -4.55 -7.53 5.40
CA SER A 49 -3.26 -7.28 6.05
C SER A 49 -2.84 -5.82 5.93
N MET A 50 -2.07 -5.34 6.91
CA MET A 50 -1.33 -4.07 6.82
C MET A 50 -0.02 -4.21 6.04
N LEU A 51 0.23 -5.37 5.45
CA LEU A 51 1.35 -5.64 4.54
C LEU A 51 0.82 -5.91 3.13
N THR A 52 1.55 -5.44 2.12
CA THR A 52 1.30 -5.78 0.71
C THR A 52 1.69 -7.24 0.40
N GLY A 53 1.40 -7.69 -0.82
CA GLY A 53 1.76 -9.03 -1.31
C GLY A 53 3.28 -9.29 -1.35
N SER A 54 4.11 -8.25 -1.40
CA SER A 54 5.56 -8.36 -1.22
C SER A 54 6.04 -7.94 0.16
N ASN A 55 5.16 -7.80 1.15
CA ASN A 55 5.48 -7.42 2.53
C ASN A 55 5.99 -5.98 2.72
N GLU A 56 5.59 -5.04 1.86
CA GLU A 56 5.75 -3.61 2.14
C GLU A 56 4.68 -3.17 3.17
N PRO A 57 5.02 -2.38 4.19
CA PRO A 57 4.06 -1.92 5.18
C PRO A 57 3.16 -0.80 4.64
N LEU A 58 1.86 -0.92 4.88
CA LEU A 58 0.89 0.16 4.71
C LEU A 58 1.01 1.13 5.88
N ASN A 59 2.04 1.98 5.87
CA ASN A 59 2.47 2.82 6.98
C ASN A 59 1.82 4.22 7.03
N VAL A 60 1.01 4.59 6.04
CA VAL A 60 0.20 5.82 6.06
C VAL A 60 -1.24 5.53 5.63
N ILE A 61 -2.21 6.21 6.24
CA ILE A 61 -3.63 6.15 5.87
C ILE A 61 -4.14 7.58 5.67
N VAL A 62 -4.73 7.91 4.51
CA VAL A 62 -5.61 9.07 4.40
C VAL A 62 -7.01 8.62 4.80
N SER A 63 -7.47 9.13 5.93
CA SER A 63 -8.76 8.80 6.52
C SER A 63 -9.91 9.16 5.58
N GLY A 64 -10.92 8.30 5.52
CA GLY A 64 -12.22 8.54 4.90
C GLY A 64 -13.00 9.71 5.51
N GLN A 65 -12.52 10.30 6.61
CA GLN A 65 -13.05 11.56 7.14
C GLN A 65 -12.48 12.82 6.46
N SER A 66 -11.51 12.65 5.56
CA SER A 66 -11.02 13.72 4.69
C SER A 66 -12.11 14.21 3.75
N ASP A 67 -11.92 15.38 3.16
CA ASP A 67 -12.90 15.92 2.23
C ASP A 67 -13.03 15.02 0.99
N ALA A 68 -14.26 14.81 0.52
CA ALA A 68 -14.56 13.88 -0.57
C ALA A 68 -13.79 14.18 -1.87
N GLY A 69 -13.41 15.45 -2.08
CA GLY A 69 -12.57 15.86 -3.21
C GLY A 69 -11.16 15.25 -3.19
N VAL A 70 -10.68 14.75 -2.05
CA VAL A 70 -9.40 14.02 -1.91
C VAL A 70 -9.60 12.50 -2.05
N LEU A 71 -10.78 11.97 -1.72
CA LEU A 71 -11.07 10.52 -1.66
C LEU A 71 -11.46 9.91 -3.02
N SER A 72 -10.96 10.49 -4.10
CA SER A 72 -11.04 9.94 -5.46
C SER A 72 -9.64 9.80 -6.02
N GLN A 73 -9.41 8.92 -7.00
CA GLN A 73 -8.08 8.76 -7.58
C GLN A 73 -7.51 10.11 -8.07
N ALA A 74 -8.27 10.85 -8.87
CA ALA A 74 -7.80 12.13 -9.42
C ALA A 74 -7.58 13.20 -8.33
N GLY A 75 -8.43 13.20 -7.30
CA GLY A 75 -8.32 14.11 -6.16
C GLY A 75 -7.12 13.82 -5.26
N PHE A 76 -6.89 12.55 -4.96
CA PHE A 76 -5.74 12.09 -4.18
C PHE A 76 -4.42 12.33 -4.93
N GLU A 77 -4.38 12.07 -6.23
CA GLU A 77 -3.22 12.38 -7.07
C GLU A 77 -2.97 13.90 -7.15
N GLU A 78 -4.01 14.74 -7.19
CA GLU A 78 -3.88 16.20 -7.13
C GLU A 78 -3.35 16.68 -5.78
N PHE A 79 -3.85 16.12 -4.67
CA PHE A 79 -3.32 16.36 -3.33
C PHE A 79 -1.85 15.95 -3.22
N SER A 80 -1.49 14.78 -3.75
CA SER A 80 -0.11 14.28 -3.75
C SER A 80 0.86 15.22 -4.49
N ARG A 81 0.39 15.90 -5.53
CA ARG A 81 1.18 16.91 -6.25
C ARG A 81 1.48 18.15 -5.41
N ALA A 82 0.63 18.48 -4.44
CA ALA A 82 0.93 19.54 -3.46
C ALA A 82 2.12 19.19 -2.55
N LEU A 83 2.49 17.90 -2.50
CA LEU A 83 3.65 17.36 -1.79
C LEU A 83 4.83 17.06 -2.73
N TYR A 84 4.73 17.48 -4.00
CA TYR A 84 5.71 17.20 -5.04
C TYR A 84 5.85 15.70 -5.35
N PHE A 85 4.79 14.92 -5.15
CA PHE A 85 4.69 13.57 -5.69
C PHE A 85 3.87 13.58 -6.97
N SER A 86 4.28 12.80 -7.96
CA SER A 86 3.59 12.74 -9.24
C SER A 86 3.47 11.30 -9.74
N PRO A 87 2.43 10.98 -10.54
CA PRO A 87 2.33 9.69 -11.18
C PRO A 87 3.59 9.47 -12.01
N GLY A 88 4.36 8.45 -11.67
CA GLY A 88 5.69 8.26 -12.21
C GLY A 88 5.86 6.86 -12.74
N SER A 89 5.82 6.71 -14.06
CA SER A 89 6.56 5.68 -14.77
C SER A 89 7.66 6.40 -15.55
N CYS A 90 8.91 6.29 -15.10
CA CYS A 90 10.01 6.67 -15.96
C CYS A 90 10.28 5.48 -16.90
N LEU A 91 10.07 5.67 -18.21
CA LEU A 91 10.41 4.69 -19.26
C LEU A 91 9.83 3.27 -19.07
N ASN A 92 8.66 3.12 -18.43
CA ASN A 92 8.09 1.81 -18.04
C ASN A 92 8.98 0.98 -17.10
N ILE A 93 10.00 1.58 -16.49
CA ILE A 93 10.89 0.90 -15.57
C ILE A 93 10.25 0.96 -14.17
N SER A 94 9.26 0.10 -13.94
CA SER A 94 8.77 -0.19 -12.60
C SER A 94 9.70 -1.21 -11.96
N GLU A 95 10.87 -0.79 -11.46
CA GLU A 95 11.89 -1.74 -10.95
C GLU A 95 11.38 -2.61 -9.79
N SER A 96 10.41 -2.14 -9.01
CA SER A 96 9.79 -2.92 -7.91
C SER A 96 8.45 -3.60 -8.27
N GLY A 97 8.10 -3.71 -9.56
CA GLY A 97 6.93 -4.46 -10.04
C GLY A 97 5.57 -3.92 -9.56
N TYR A 98 4.48 -4.63 -9.89
CA TYR A 98 3.14 -4.34 -9.39
C TYR A 98 2.92 -5.00 -8.03
N GLN A 99 2.40 -4.25 -7.07
CA GLN A 99 2.05 -4.74 -5.75
C GLN A 99 0.56 -4.96 -5.61
N THR A 100 0.19 -5.93 -4.78
CA THR A 100 -1.20 -6.16 -4.37
C THR A 100 -1.38 -5.90 -2.88
N ALA A 101 -2.56 -5.48 -2.44
CA ALA A 101 -2.91 -5.42 -1.03
C ALA A 101 -4.35 -5.93 -0.82
N ASN A 102 -4.58 -6.63 0.29
CA ASN A 102 -5.93 -7.01 0.74
C ASN A 102 -6.29 -6.13 1.94
N LEU A 103 -7.18 -5.15 1.73
CA LEU A 103 -7.55 -4.17 2.75
C LEU A 103 -8.68 -4.65 3.68
N GLY A 104 -9.06 -5.93 3.62
CA GLY A 104 -10.15 -6.48 4.44
C GLY A 104 -11.52 -5.84 4.13
N ASP A 105 -11.70 -5.35 2.92
CA ASP A 105 -12.94 -4.69 2.49
C ASP A 105 -13.86 -5.61 1.68
N GLY A 106 -13.48 -6.89 1.52
CA GLY A 106 -14.25 -7.88 0.77
C GLY A 106 -13.89 -7.95 -0.71
N ASN A 107 -12.97 -7.11 -1.20
CA ASN A 107 -12.46 -7.19 -2.57
C ASN A 107 -11.31 -8.19 -2.77
N GLY A 108 -10.82 -8.80 -1.68
CA GLY A 108 -9.62 -9.64 -1.69
C GLY A 108 -8.34 -8.83 -1.97
N ALA A 109 -7.30 -9.51 -2.45
CA ALA A 109 -6.06 -8.83 -2.86
C ALA A 109 -6.27 -8.09 -4.18
N LYS A 110 -6.05 -6.77 -4.17
CA LYS A 110 -6.20 -5.88 -5.33
C LYS A 110 -4.86 -5.30 -5.74
N PRO A 111 -4.60 -5.11 -7.05
CA PRO A 111 -3.43 -4.37 -7.50
C PRO A 111 -3.47 -2.94 -6.96
N GLN A 112 -2.29 -2.33 -6.77
CA GLN A 112 -2.17 -0.91 -6.45
C GLN A 112 -2.97 -0.06 -7.44
N THR A 113 -3.48 1.06 -6.97
CA THR A 113 -4.17 2.03 -7.83
C THR A 113 -3.17 2.75 -8.72
N ASN A 114 -2.09 3.25 -8.13
CA ASN A 114 -0.98 3.86 -8.85
C ASN A 114 0.29 3.87 -7.98
N ILE A 115 1.40 4.33 -8.54
CA ILE A 115 2.64 4.66 -7.82
C ILE A 115 2.95 6.14 -7.99
N MET A 116 3.26 6.80 -6.88
CA MET A 116 3.58 8.22 -6.83
C MET A 116 5.04 8.36 -6.42
N ARG A 117 5.81 9.13 -7.19
CA ARG A 117 7.25 9.32 -6.98
C ARG A 117 7.55 10.78 -6.69
N TYR A 118 8.47 11.04 -5.75
CA TYR A 118 8.91 12.39 -5.47
C TYR A 118 9.56 12.99 -6.72
N ASN A 119 9.10 14.17 -7.13
CA ASN A 119 9.46 14.77 -8.41
C ASN A 119 10.49 15.89 -8.29
N PHE A 120 11.13 16.05 -7.13
CA PHE A 120 12.14 17.09 -6.87
C PHE A 120 11.68 18.52 -7.17
N LYS A 121 10.36 18.78 -7.04
CA LYS A 121 9.73 20.06 -7.34
C LYS A 121 9.79 20.45 -8.82
N GLN A 122 9.92 19.46 -9.72
CA GLN A 122 10.03 19.66 -11.17
C GLN A 122 8.78 19.21 -11.94
N GLY A 123 7.64 19.09 -11.25
CA GLY A 123 6.39 18.62 -11.88
C GLY A 123 6.49 17.17 -12.36
N ASP A 124 5.60 16.76 -13.27
CA ASP A 124 5.54 15.36 -13.74
C ASP A 124 6.86 14.85 -14.34
N GLY A 125 7.63 15.74 -14.99
CA GLY A 125 8.91 15.41 -15.60
C GLY A 125 10.03 15.09 -14.60
N GLY A 126 9.87 15.48 -13.34
CA GLY A 126 10.87 15.23 -12.29
C GLY A 126 10.92 13.80 -11.77
N THR A 127 9.90 12.97 -12.05
CA THR A 127 9.83 11.58 -11.57
C THR A 127 10.95 10.70 -12.13
N CYS A 128 11.47 11.00 -13.32
CA CYS A 128 12.64 10.31 -13.87
C CYS A 128 13.95 10.58 -13.12
N LEU A 129 14.07 11.72 -12.43
CA LEU A 129 15.26 11.99 -11.61
C LEU A 129 15.30 11.13 -10.36
N GLU A 130 14.14 10.67 -9.87
CA GLU A 130 14.05 9.78 -8.71
C GLU A 130 14.51 8.38 -9.07
N SER A 131 14.07 7.87 -10.22
CA SER A 131 14.61 6.63 -10.81
C SER A 131 16.12 6.68 -11.08
N LEU A 132 16.76 7.85 -11.08
CA LEU A 132 18.22 7.96 -11.21
C LEU A 132 18.94 8.19 -9.87
N LYS A 133 18.30 8.88 -8.92
CA LYS A 133 18.90 9.34 -7.67
C LYS A 133 18.44 8.58 -6.42
N GLY A 134 17.42 7.74 -6.54
CA GLY A 134 16.65 7.27 -5.40
C GLY A 134 15.81 8.40 -4.82
N GLY A 135 14.89 8.05 -3.94
CA GLY A 135 14.02 9.01 -3.30
C GLY A 135 12.78 8.38 -2.70
N ASN A 136 11.94 9.25 -2.17
CA ASN A 136 10.68 8.85 -1.59
C ASN A 136 9.68 8.52 -2.70
N HIS A 137 9.01 7.39 -2.57
CA HIS A 137 7.88 7.02 -3.38
C HIS A 137 6.83 6.33 -2.51
N PHE A 138 5.62 6.24 -3.03
CA PHE A 138 4.59 5.44 -2.39
C PHE A 138 3.63 4.79 -3.38
N ARG A 139 3.08 3.66 -2.95
CA ARG A 139 1.98 2.96 -3.61
C ARG A 139 0.72 3.14 -2.78
N TYR A 140 -0.45 3.10 -3.40
CA TYR A 140 -1.69 3.28 -2.66
C TYR A 140 -2.88 2.47 -3.19
N TRP A 141 -3.85 2.26 -2.29
CA TRP A 141 -5.08 1.50 -2.49
C TRP A 141 -6.25 2.19 -1.80
N PHE A 142 -7.44 2.10 -2.38
CA PHE A 142 -8.68 2.59 -1.75
C PHE A 142 -9.42 1.46 -1.04
N GLN A 143 -9.83 1.69 0.20
CA GLN A 143 -10.70 0.79 0.95
C GLN A 143 -12.16 1.06 0.59
N SER A 144 -12.67 0.30 -0.39
CA SER A 144 -13.94 0.60 -1.11
C SER A 144 -14.83 -0.62 -1.33
N GLY A 145 -14.50 -1.75 -0.71
CA GLY A 145 -15.30 -2.97 -0.79
C GLY A 145 -16.46 -2.99 0.20
N SER A 146 -17.53 -3.71 -0.14
CA SER A 146 -18.80 -3.72 0.60
C SER A 146 -18.71 -4.22 2.05
N ALA A 147 -17.64 -4.91 2.43
CA ALA A 147 -17.46 -5.40 3.80
C ALA A 147 -16.84 -4.34 4.74
N ALA A 148 -16.19 -3.31 4.19
CA ALA A 148 -15.50 -2.29 4.98
C ALA A 148 -15.27 -0.97 4.22
N ASP A 149 -16.28 -0.48 3.50
CA ASP A 149 -16.15 0.73 2.68
C ASP A 149 -16.02 1.98 3.58
N SER A 150 -14.82 2.55 3.63
CA SER A 150 -14.54 3.81 4.31
C SER A 150 -14.16 4.93 3.33
N GLY A 151 -13.86 4.60 2.08
CA GLY A 151 -13.20 5.50 1.13
C GLY A 151 -11.76 5.87 1.48
N ALA A 152 -11.18 5.33 2.57
CA ALA A 152 -9.83 5.65 3.00
C ALA A 152 -8.78 5.20 1.97
N VAL A 153 -7.66 5.93 1.93
CA VAL A 153 -6.51 5.60 1.10
C VAL A 153 -5.42 4.98 1.98
N PHE A 154 -5.08 3.73 1.72
CA PHE A 154 -3.95 3.04 2.37
C PHE A 154 -2.71 3.21 1.50
N ILE A 155 -1.60 3.59 2.13
CA ILE A 155 -0.36 3.99 1.45
C ILE A 155 0.80 3.17 2.02
N ALA A 156 1.61 2.60 1.12
CA ALA A 156 2.93 2.07 1.43
C ALA A 156 3.98 3.08 0.97
N ALA A 157 4.51 3.88 1.90
CA ALA A 157 5.55 4.87 1.63
C ALA A 157 6.94 4.30 1.96
N SER A 158 7.91 4.57 1.11
CA SER A 158 9.29 4.14 1.31
C SER A 158 10.30 5.01 0.59
N VAL A 159 11.56 4.93 1.00
CA VAL A 159 12.71 5.53 0.30
C VAL A 159 13.52 4.44 -0.38
N GLU A 160 13.72 4.57 -1.69
CA GLU A 160 14.61 3.72 -2.48
C GLU A 160 16.01 4.37 -2.61
N LEU A 161 17.05 3.55 -2.62
CA LEU A 161 18.39 3.96 -3.03
C LEU A 161 18.43 4.23 -4.54
N ASN A 162 19.51 4.85 -5.01
CA ASN A 162 19.69 5.13 -6.44
C ASN A 162 19.95 3.88 -7.28
N ALA A 163 19.92 4.05 -8.61
CA ALA A 163 20.14 2.99 -9.60
C ALA A 163 21.45 2.21 -9.43
N THR A 164 22.50 2.82 -8.86
CA THR A 164 23.79 2.14 -8.58
C THR A 164 23.63 1.03 -7.53
N PHE A 165 22.59 1.14 -6.70
CA PHE A 165 22.21 0.16 -5.67
C PHE A 165 20.95 -0.62 -6.07
N ASN A 166 20.62 -0.68 -7.36
CA ASN A 166 19.46 -1.39 -7.91
C ASN A 166 18.14 -1.04 -7.20
N HIS A 167 17.95 0.22 -6.80
CA HIS A 167 16.72 0.67 -6.15
C HIS A 167 16.33 -0.11 -4.89
N MET A 168 17.29 -0.72 -4.18
CA MET A 168 16.98 -1.33 -2.89
C MET A 168 16.39 -0.31 -1.93
N ILE A 169 15.43 -0.75 -1.11
CA ILE A 169 14.92 0.07 -0.02
C ILE A 169 16.09 0.48 0.88
N ALA A 170 16.18 1.78 1.17
CA ALA A 170 17.23 2.31 2.03
C ALA A 170 17.16 1.67 3.42
N PRO A 171 18.26 1.59 4.18
CA PRO A 171 18.18 1.29 5.60
C PRO A 171 17.19 2.24 6.28
N ASN A 172 16.25 1.71 7.08
CA ASN A 172 15.13 2.48 7.66
C ASN A 172 14.15 3.09 6.63
N GLY A 173 14.20 2.68 5.37
CA GLY A 173 13.52 3.36 4.26
C GLY A 173 12.00 3.42 4.37
N TYR A 174 11.35 2.50 5.10
CA TYR A 174 9.90 2.57 5.35
C TYR A 174 9.54 3.65 6.36
N ASP A 175 10.29 3.77 7.46
CA ASP A 175 10.04 4.77 8.48
C ASP A 175 10.44 6.16 7.94
N ASP A 176 11.59 6.28 7.26
CA ASP A 176 12.02 7.52 6.59
C ASP A 176 11.00 7.97 5.53
N GLY A 177 10.49 7.03 4.72
CA GLY A 177 9.50 7.31 3.68
C GLY A 177 8.20 7.86 4.23
N ARG A 178 7.69 7.23 5.31
CA ARG A 178 6.52 7.71 6.07
C ARG A 178 6.78 9.10 6.65
N ASP A 179 7.89 9.26 7.37
CA ASP A 179 8.16 10.47 8.14
C ASP A 179 8.37 11.70 7.24
N GLU A 180 9.04 11.54 6.10
CA GLU A 180 9.18 12.62 5.12
C GLU A 180 7.82 12.97 4.47
N LEU A 181 7.04 11.98 4.03
CA LEU A 181 5.74 12.22 3.42
C LEU A 181 4.80 12.96 4.39
N VAL A 182 4.71 12.45 5.62
CA VAL A 182 3.81 12.95 6.64
C VAL A 182 4.29 14.28 7.22
N GLY A 183 5.60 14.43 7.44
CA GLY A 183 6.21 15.67 7.90
C GLY A 183 5.94 16.80 6.91
N ASN A 184 6.13 16.55 5.62
CA ASN A 184 5.80 17.52 4.58
C ASN A 184 4.29 17.82 4.51
N ALA A 185 3.44 16.80 4.66
CA ALA A 185 1.99 16.98 4.61
C ALA A 185 1.43 17.82 5.76
N THR A 186 2.07 17.77 6.93
CA THR A 186 1.58 18.43 8.15
C THR A 186 2.30 19.75 8.46
N ALA A 187 3.28 20.16 7.66
CA ALA A 187 4.09 21.36 7.89
C ALA A 187 3.34 22.69 7.74
N GLY A 188 2.16 22.70 7.11
CA GLY A 188 1.35 23.90 6.93
C GLY A 188 0.34 23.77 5.80
N THR A 189 -0.06 24.92 5.23
CA THR A 189 -0.96 24.94 4.06
C THR A 189 -0.22 24.48 2.82
N LEU A 190 -0.75 23.44 2.18
CA LEU A 190 -0.22 22.89 0.93
C LEU A 190 -0.93 23.53 -0.27
N LYS A 191 -0.24 23.64 -1.40
CA LYS A 191 -0.80 24.18 -2.65
C LYS A 191 -0.51 23.23 -3.81
N SER A 192 -1.53 22.80 -4.54
CA SER A 192 -1.34 21.98 -5.74
C SER A 192 -1.22 22.84 -7.01
N PRO A 193 -0.66 22.30 -8.11
CA PRO A 193 -0.66 22.96 -9.41
C PRO A 193 -2.05 23.36 -9.92
N GLY A 194 -3.09 22.56 -9.60
CA GLY A 194 -4.48 22.85 -9.90
C GLY A 194 -5.09 24.02 -9.11
N GLY A 195 -4.32 24.66 -8.22
CA GLY A 195 -4.75 25.84 -7.46
C GLY A 195 -5.55 25.51 -6.20
N PHE A 196 -5.59 24.23 -5.78
CA PHE A 196 -6.16 23.85 -4.50
C PHE A 196 -5.24 24.29 -3.36
N GLU A 197 -5.85 24.58 -2.21
CA GLU A 197 -5.12 24.73 -0.94
C GLU A 197 -5.64 23.72 0.08
N TYR A 198 -4.74 23.04 0.79
CA TYR A 198 -5.08 21.99 1.75
C TYR A 198 -4.48 22.27 3.12
N THR A 199 -5.14 21.77 4.16
CA THR A 199 -4.54 21.57 5.49
C THR A 199 -4.68 20.10 5.88
N VAL A 200 -3.70 19.60 6.63
CA VAL A 200 -3.66 18.19 7.05
C VAL A 200 -3.46 18.12 8.55
N SER A 201 -4.33 17.37 9.23
CA SER A 201 -4.13 16.97 10.62
C SER A 201 -3.77 15.49 10.68
N LYS A 202 -3.08 15.08 11.74
CA LYS A 202 -2.59 13.72 11.91
C LYS A 202 -2.95 13.13 13.26
N THR A 203 -3.27 11.84 13.27
CA THR A 203 -3.17 10.98 14.44
C THR A 203 -2.21 9.82 14.14
N THR A 204 -1.72 9.16 15.19
CA THR A 204 -0.71 8.11 15.06
C THR A 204 -1.16 6.88 15.84
N THR A 205 -0.94 5.69 15.28
CA THR A 205 -1.23 4.42 15.94
C THR A 205 -0.13 3.40 15.66
N SER A 206 0.28 2.64 16.68
CA SER A 206 1.19 1.50 16.52
C SER A 206 0.48 0.16 16.53
N GLN A 207 -0.84 0.15 16.75
CA GLN A 207 -1.61 -1.09 16.89
C GLN A 207 -1.70 -1.89 15.59
N LEU A 208 -1.69 -1.20 14.45
CA LEU A 208 -1.93 -1.78 13.13
C LEU A 208 -0.77 -2.63 12.61
N LEU A 209 0.47 -2.26 12.93
CA LEU A 209 1.68 -3.00 12.57
C LEU A 209 2.35 -3.63 13.82
N SER A 210 1.62 -3.73 14.92
CA SER A 210 2.15 -4.29 16.17
C SER A 210 2.55 -5.76 16.01
N GLY A 211 3.72 -6.11 16.55
CA GLY A 211 4.21 -7.49 16.58
C GLY A 211 4.82 -8.00 15.26
N ILE A 212 4.96 -7.13 14.25
CA ILE A 212 5.66 -7.47 13.01
C ILE A 212 7.16 -7.33 13.22
N SER A 213 7.92 -8.40 12.97
CA SER A 213 9.39 -8.37 13.01
C SER A 213 9.97 -7.97 11.66
N ALA A 214 11.24 -7.53 11.67
CA ALA A 214 11.99 -7.19 10.46
C ALA A 214 11.94 -8.30 9.39
N SER A 215 12.07 -9.57 9.80
CA SER A 215 12.00 -10.74 8.90
C SER A 215 10.65 -10.95 8.20
N GLN A 216 9.61 -10.23 8.60
CA GLN A 216 8.30 -10.24 7.97
C GLN A 216 8.08 -9.05 7.04
N ILE A 217 9.03 -8.10 7.02
CA ILE A 217 9.02 -6.92 6.17
C ILE A 217 9.95 -7.16 4.98
N ASN A 218 9.57 -6.64 3.82
CA ASN A 218 10.38 -6.71 2.62
C ASN A 218 11.81 -6.16 2.85
N HIS A 219 12.82 -6.90 2.37
CA HIS A 219 14.26 -6.68 2.63
C HIS A 219 14.74 -6.86 4.08
N ASP A 220 13.97 -7.53 4.95
CA ASP A 220 14.33 -7.76 6.36
C ASP A 220 14.57 -6.44 7.14
N ILE A 221 13.84 -5.39 6.78
CA ILE A 221 13.98 -4.04 7.37
C ILE A 221 13.07 -3.92 8.59
N GLY A 222 13.66 -3.59 9.74
CA GLY A 222 12.88 -3.26 10.94
C GLY A 222 12.07 -1.97 10.74
N ILE A 223 10.87 -1.95 11.31
CA ILE A 223 10.01 -0.76 11.39
C ILE A 223 9.69 -0.47 12.85
N ASP A 224 9.41 0.79 13.18
CA ASP A 224 8.93 1.20 14.50
C ASP A 224 7.48 0.79 14.79
N GLY A 225 6.78 0.24 13.79
CA GLY A 225 5.39 -0.22 13.86
C GLY A 225 4.37 0.91 13.82
N VAL A 226 4.79 2.15 13.57
CA VAL A 226 3.93 3.32 13.52
C VAL A 226 3.22 3.43 12.18
N VAL A 227 1.90 3.68 12.26
CA VAL A 227 1.04 4.08 11.15
C VAL A 227 0.50 5.47 11.43
N ASP A 228 0.71 6.38 10.49
CA ASP A 228 0.18 7.74 10.54
C ASP A 228 -1.13 7.86 9.76
N VAL A 229 -2.15 8.44 10.41
CA VAL A 229 -3.49 8.62 9.85
C VAL A 229 -3.73 10.10 9.62
N LEU A 230 -3.84 10.48 8.35
CA LEU A 230 -4.02 11.85 7.88
C LEU A 230 -5.50 12.15 7.63
N THR A 231 -5.96 13.30 8.09
CA THR A 231 -7.25 13.89 7.70
C THR A 231 -6.98 15.15 6.91
N VAL A 232 -7.36 15.16 5.64
CA VAL A 232 -7.09 16.24 4.69
C VAL A 232 -8.33 17.11 4.49
N ARG A 233 -8.16 18.43 4.61
CA ARG A 233 -9.20 19.45 4.39
C ARG A 233 -8.84 20.36 3.24
N ILE A 234 -9.78 20.59 2.34
CA ILE A 234 -9.68 21.54 1.22
C ILE A 234 -10.08 22.92 1.74
N MET A 235 -9.11 23.81 1.83
CA MET A 235 -9.32 25.21 2.23
C MET A 235 -9.78 26.07 1.06
N LYS A 236 -9.34 25.70 -0.15
CA LYS A 236 -9.69 26.37 -1.39
C LYS A 236 -9.82 25.35 -2.51
N ASN A 237 -10.93 25.38 -3.22
CA ASN A 237 -11.12 24.58 -4.43
C ASN A 237 -10.26 25.10 -5.58
N GLY A 238 -9.71 24.16 -6.35
CA GLY A 238 -9.01 24.39 -7.60
C GLY A 238 -9.68 23.65 -8.76
N THR A 239 -8.92 23.43 -9.82
CA THR A 239 -9.32 22.62 -10.98
C THR A 239 -8.31 21.49 -11.15
N ILE A 240 -8.78 20.24 -11.05
CA ILE A 240 -7.92 19.06 -11.21
C ILE A 240 -7.23 19.13 -12.58
N GLY A 241 -5.91 19.03 -12.57
CA GLY A 241 -5.09 19.03 -13.78
C GLY A 241 -4.90 20.38 -14.47
N ALA A 242 -5.41 21.48 -13.92
CA ALA A 242 -4.92 22.79 -14.31
C ALA A 242 -3.45 22.95 -13.88
N GLY A 243 -2.66 23.70 -14.65
CA GLY A 243 -1.26 23.97 -14.32
C GLY A 243 -0.32 22.76 -14.46
N ARG A 244 -0.76 21.66 -15.08
CA ARG A 244 0.16 20.59 -15.51
C ARG A 244 0.98 21.10 -16.70
N ASP A 245 2.30 21.07 -16.58
CA ASP A 245 3.20 21.46 -17.66
C ASP A 245 2.81 20.73 -18.95
N SER A 246 2.63 21.49 -20.04
CA SER A 246 2.06 21.03 -21.31
C SER A 246 3.03 20.15 -22.14
N SER A 247 3.91 19.40 -21.50
CA SER A 247 4.92 18.54 -22.13
C SER A 247 4.49 17.07 -22.26
N SER A 248 3.19 16.82 -22.43
CA SER A 248 2.69 15.62 -23.13
C SER A 248 1.34 15.90 -23.77
N SER A 249 1.36 16.65 -24.87
CA SER A 249 0.26 16.63 -25.81
C SER A 249 0.21 15.29 -26.54
N SER A 250 -0.63 14.38 -26.05
CA SER A 250 -1.36 13.45 -26.90
C SER A 250 -2.81 13.38 -26.44
N SER A 251 -3.64 14.09 -27.20
CA SER A 251 -5.05 13.88 -27.51
C SER A 251 -5.95 13.26 -26.44
N GLY A 252 -6.96 14.03 -26.05
CA GLY A 252 -8.02 13.63 -25.16
C GLY A 252 -8.62 12.26 -25.49
N SER A 253 -8.70 11.44 -24.44
CA SER A 253 -9.68 10.38 -24.27
C SER A 253 -9.81 10.18 -22.76
N ASN A 254 -11.04 10.08 -22.27
CA ASN A 254 -11.34 9.57 -20.93
C ASN A 254 -10.58 8.25 -20.75
N GLY A 255 -9.47 8.30 -20.03
CA GLY A 255 -8.61 7.17 -19.74
C GLY A 255 -7.96 7.45 -18.41
N GLY A 256 -8.63 7.06 -17.33
CA GLY A 256 -7.92 6.85 -16.08
C GLY A 256 -6.76 5.91 -16.41
N SER A 257 -5.55 6.28 -16.02
CA SER A 257 -4.39 5.40 -16.06
C SER A 257 -4.62 4.28 -15.06
N VAL A 258 -5.52 3.37 -15.40
CA VAL A 258 -5.54 2.01 -14.90
C VAL A 258 -4.47 1.32 -15.74
N SER A 259 -3.30 1.15 -15.16
CA SER A 259 -2.32 0.20 -15.68
C SER A 259 -3.01 -1.16 -15.73
N THR A 260 -3.43 -1.55 -16.92
CA THR A 260 -4.26 -2.73 -17.14
C THR A 260 -3.39 -3.97 -16.97
N PRO A 261 -3.84 -5.01 -16.25
CA PRO A 261 -3.08 -6.25 -16.14
C PRO A 261 -3.06 -6.95 -17.50
N GLN A 262 -1.90 -7.01 -18.16
CA GLN A 262 -1.72 -7.90 -19.28
C GLN A 262 -1.57 -9.33 -18.75
N SER A 263 -2.70 -10.03 -18.65
CA SER A 263 -2.71 -11.48 -18.57
C SER A 263 -2.28 -12.04 -19.93
N GLY A 264 -1.11 -12.65 -19.98
CA GLY A 264 -0.59 -13.26 -21.19
C GLY A 264 0.68 -14.03 -20.86
N ALA A 265 0.55 -15.35 -20.72
CA ALA A 265 1.68 -16.25 -20.69
C ALA A 265 2.53 -16.05 -21.96
N SER A 266 3.77 -15.62 -21.79
CA SER A 266 4.74 -15.60 -22.90
C SER A 266 5.03 -17.05 -23.31
N PRO A 267 4.95 -17.40 -24.61
CA PRO A 267 5.42 -18.70 -25.06
C PRO A 267 6.96 -18.75 -24.96
N ALA A 268 7.47 -19.89 -24.52
CA ALA A 268 8.89 -20.15 -24.40
C ALA A 268 9.60 -19.96 -25.75
N VAL A 269 10.53 -19.00 -25.82
CA VAL A 269 11.42 -18.84 -26.96
C VAL A 269 12.50 -19.91 -26.88
N THR A 270 12.39 -20.90 -27.76
CA THR A 270 13.37 -21.98 -27.92
C THR A 270 14.59 -21.42 -28.66
N PHE A 271 15.76 -21.44 -28.03
CA PHE A 271 17.02 -21.11 -28.69
C PHE A 271 17.42 -22.23 -29.65
N SER A 272 17.28 -21.99 -30.95
CA SER A 272 17.85 -22.85 -31.99
C SER A 272 19.27 -22.40 -32.30
N SER A 273 20.24 -23.26 -32.00
CA SER A 273 21.65 -23.09 -32.33
C SER A 273 21.84 -23.18 -33.84
N LYS A 274 22.10 -22.05 -34.50
CA LYS A 274 22.89 -21.90 -35.74
C LYS A 274 22.71 -20.48 -36.28
N GLN A 275 23.68 -19.60 -36.03
CA GLN A 275 24.28 -18.77 -37.07
C GLN A 275 25.55 -18.10 -36.53
N VAL A 276 26.67 -18.63 -37.00
CA VAL A 276 27.98 -18.01 -36.99
C VAL A 276 28.01 -17.03 -38.15
N ILE A 277 28.41 -15.77 -37.88
CA ILE A 277 29.07 -14.74 -38.73
C ILE A 277 29.03 -13.50 -37.80
N GLY A 278 30.11 -12.98 -37.21
CA GLY A 278 31.41 -12.66 -37.78
C GLY A 278 31.53 -11.13 -37.85
N VAL A 279 31.90 -10.46 -36.74
CA VAL A 279 32.38 -9.06 -36.77
C VAL A 279 33.47 -8.86 -35.71
N SER A 280 34.49 -8.16 -36.16
CA SER A 280 35.87 -8.03 -35.69
C SER A 280 36.09 -7.44 -34.31
N THR A 281 37.16 -7.93 -33.69
CA THR A 281 37.90 -7.36 -32.56
C THR A 281 38.41 -5.95 -32.87
N LEU A 282 38.05 -4.97 -32.03
CA LEU A 282 38.87 -3.78 -31.81
C LEU A 282 39.14 -3.65 -30.32
N ALA A 283 40.32 -4.10 -29.92
CA ALA A 283 40.88 -3.87 -28.60
C ALA A 283 41.45 -2.46 -28.54
N LEU A 284 41.02 -1.66 -27.57
CA LEU A 284 41.68 -0.44 -27.15
C LEU A 284 41.98 -0.58 -25.65
N SER A 285 43.22 -0.97 -25.38
CA SER A 285 43.88 -0.87 -24.08
C SER A 285 44.73 0.41 -24.05
N VAL A 286 45.26 0.72 -22.85
CA VAL A 286 46.33 1.71 -22.53
C VAL A 286 45.76 3.09 -22.12
N THR A 287 45.99 3.66 -20.93
CA THR A 287 46.86 3.32 -19.77
C THR A 287 46.46 4.16 -18.55
N ALA A 288 46.72 3.63 -17.36
CA ALA A 288 46.78 4.39 -16.10
C ALA A 288 47.99 5.34 -16.08
N GLY A 289 47.76 6.59 -15.68
CA GLY A 289 48.78 7.60 -15.43
C GLY A 289 48.79 7.98 -13.95
N LEU A 290 49.73 7.40 -13.20
CA LEU A 290 50.16 7.80 -11.88
C LEU A 290 51.08 9.03 -12.04
N MET A 291 50.75 10.16 -11.42
CA MET A 291 51.68 11.29 -11.25
C MET A 291 51.62 11.76 -9.80
N LEU A 292 52.71 11.45 -9.09
CA LEU A 292 53.17 12.06 -7.85
C LEU A 292 54.06 13.26 -8.20
N VAL A 293 54.37 14.08 -7.18
CA VAL A 293 55.28 15.24 -7.13
C VAL A 293 54.55 16.57 -7.45
N VAL A 294 54.45 17.56 -6.55
CA VAL A 294 55.37 18.09 -5.52
C VAL A 294 54.71 18.16 -4.14
#